data_AF-A0A9P5SBC3-F1
#
_entry.id   AF-A0A9P5SBC3-F1
#
_cell.length_a   1.000
_cell.length_b   1.000
_cell.length_c   1.000
_cell.angle_alpha   90.00
_cell.angle_beta   90.00
_cell.angle_gamma   90.00
#
_symmetry.space_group_name_H-M   'P 1'
#
loop_
_entity.id
_entity.type
_entity.pdbx_description
1 polymer ?
#
loop_
_entity_poly.entity_id
_entity_poly.type
_entity_poly.pdbx_seq_one_letter_code
_entity_poly.pdbx_strand_id
1 'polypeptide(L)'
;MALNKIFSFFLVAVLALVAMSQGADAATIPSWCNCNNDQTRTKKACSTAGGNYDGSSCGLDHIGKYNAFLMSCSQQNSSYKCWH
;
A
#
# COMPACT_ATOMS: atom_id res chain seq x y z
N MET A 1 -34.65 40.11 6.16
CA MET A 1 -34.65 38.73 5.61
C MET A 1 -33.41 38.47 4.74
N ALA A 2 -32.20 38.89 5.18
CA ALA A 2 -30.95 38.75 4.42
C ALA A 2 -29.87 37.94 5.18
N LEU A 3 -29.99 37.83 6.50
CA LEU A 3 -29.03 37.11 7.35
C LEU A 3 -29.05 35.59 7.09
N ASN A 4 -30.24 34.99 6.90
CA ASN A 4 -30.38 33.55 6.62
C ASN A 4 -29.71 33.09 5.32
N LYS A 5 -29.60 33.96 4.31
CA LYS A 5 -29.02 33.57 3.01
C LYS A 5 -27.51 33.42 3.08
N ILE A 6 -26.83 34.23 3.91
CA ILE A 6 -25.37 34.23 4.04
C ILE A 6 -24.90 32.97 4.80
N PHE A 7 -25.63 32.55 5.84
CA PHE A 7 -25.33 31.32 6.59
C PHE A 7 -25.44 30.05 5.74
N SER A 8 -26.36 30.00 4.78
CA SER A 8 -26.50 28.83 3.90
C SER A 8 -25.31 28.64 2.96
N PHE A 9 -24.69 29.72 2.48
CA PHE A 9 -23.51 29.61 1.60
C PHE A 9 -22.27 29.10 2.35
N PHE A 10 -22.07 29.51 3.60
CA PHE A 10 -20.96 29.02 4.42
C PHE A 10 -21.06 27.52 4.72
N LEU A 11 -22.27 27.01 4.98
CA LEU A 11 -22.47 25.59 5.29
C LEU A 11 -22.11 24.67 4.10
N VAL A 12 -22.46 25.09 2.88
CA VAL A 12 -22.18 24.33 1.65
C VAL A 12 -20.68 24.29 1.34
N ALA A 13 -19.96 25.39 1.57
CA ALA A 13 -18.52 25.44 1.37
C ALA A 13 -17.77 24.48 2.31
N VAL A 14 -18.19 24.39 3.59
CA VAL A 14 -17.58 23.47 4.57
C VAL A 14 -17.85 22.01 4.20
N LEU A 15 -19.05 21.68 3.73
CA LEU A 15 -19.39 20.32 3.29
C LEU A 15 -18.56 19.88 2.06
N ALA A 16 -18.27 20.80 1.14
CA ALA A 16 -17.42 20.52 -0.03
C ALA A 16 -15.96 20.19 0.38
N LEU A 17 -15.40 20.90 1.36
CA LEU A 17 -14.06 20.63 1.89
C LEU A 17 -13.95 19.24 2.55
N VAL A 18 -14.99 18.80 3.27
CA VAL A 18 -15.00 17.49 3.94
C VAL A 18 -15.10 16.35 2.92
N ALA A 19 -15.83 16.51 1.82
CA ALA A 19 -15.93 15.51 0.76
C ALA A 19 -14.59 15.26 0.03
N MET A 20 -13.75 16.29 -0.11
CA MET A 20 -12.44 16.19 -0.78
C MET A 20 -11.36 15.51 0.09
N SER A 21 -11.60 15.37 1.39
CA SER A 21 -10.65 14.80 2.35
C SER A 21 -10.68 13.26 2.38
N GLN A 22 -11.68 12.65 1.75
CA GLN A 22 -11.94 11.20 1.83
C GLN A 22 -11.33 10.41 0.66
N GLY A 23 -10.67 11.09 -0.28
CA GLY A 23 -10.14 10.49 -1.51
C GLY A 23 -8.62 10.40 -1.60
N ALA A 24 -7.89 10.65 -0.51
CA ALA A 24 -6.47 10.36 -0.47
C ALA A 24 -6.25 8.90 -0.05
N ASP A 25 -6.70 7.96 -0.89
CA ASP A 25 -6.03 6.67 -0.95
C ASP A 25 -4.58 6.99 -1.32
N ALA A 26 -3.72 7.05 -0.30
CA ALA A 26 -2.29 7.17 -0.51
C ALA A 26 -1.92 6.02 -1.44
N ALA A 27 -1.63 6.34 -2.70
CA ALA A 27 -1.17 5.38 -3.68
C ALA A 27 -0.01 4.63 -3.02
N THR A 28 -0.27 3.40 -2.61
CA THR A 28 0.71 2.63 -1.85
C THR A 28 1.78 2.28 -2.86
N ILE A 29 2.87 3.03 -2.84
CA ILE A 29 4.02 2.75 -3.69
C ILE A 29 4.43 1.31 -3.34
N PRO A 30 4.33 0.37 -4.30
CA PRO A 30 4.54 -1.02 -4.00
C PRO A 30 5.97 -1.20 -3.51
N SER A 31 6.13 -1.88 -2.37
CA SER A 31 7.47 -2.25 -1.92
C SER A 31 7.97 -3.41 -2.76
N TRP A 32 9.18 -3.25 -3.31
CA TRP A 32 9.90 -4.32 -3.97
C TRP A 32 10.79 -5.03 -2.96
N CYS A 33 10.58 -6.33 -2.78
CA CYS A 33 11.32 -7.11 -1.78
C CYS A 33 11.94 -8.38 -2.36
N ASN A 34 13.06 -8.83 -1.77
CA ASN A 34 13.64 -10.14 -2.04
C ASN A 34 14.12 -10.85 -0.76
N CYS A 35 14.23 -12.17 -0.80
CA CYS A 35 14.77 -12.99 0.28
C CYS A 35 16.30 -13.09 0.14
N ASN A 36 17.02 -12.03 0.51
CA ASN A 36 18.49 -11.97 0.48
C ASN A 36 19.11 -12.26 -0.91
N ASN A 37 18.52 -11.70 -1.97
CA ASN A 37 18.89 -11.95 -3.37
C ASN A 37 18.80 -13.42 -3.83
N ASP A 38 18.16 -14.32 -3.07
CA ASP A 38 17.87 -15.68 -3.52
C ASP A 38 16.58 -15.69 -4.35
N GLN A 39 16.72 -15.87 -5.66
CA GLN A 39 15.59 -15.84 -6.60
C GLN A 39 14.58 -16.96 -6.34
N THR A 40 15.03 -18.16 -5.98
CA THR A 40 14.16 -19.30 -5.72
C THR A 40 13.28 -19.05 -4.50
N ARG A 41 13.88 -18.56 -3.41
CA ARG A 41 13.17 -18.22 -2.18
C ARG A 41 12.26 -17.02 -2.36
N THR A 42 12.73 -16.02 -3.10
CA THR A 42 11.95 -14.82 -3.42
C THR A 42 10.72 -15.18 -4.25
N LYS A 43 10.87 -16.01 -5.28
CA LYS A 43 9.76 -16.50 -6.10
C LYS A 43 8.73 -17.25 -5.25
N LYS A 44 9.18 -18.16 -4.38
CA LYS A 44 8.28 -18.89 -3.47
C LYS A 44 7.55 -17.95 -2.52
N ALA A 45 8.27 -17.04 -1.87
CA ALA A 45 7.68 -16.06 -0.96
C ALA A 45 6.69 -15.12 -1.67
N CYS A 46 7.01 -14.70 -2.89
CA CYS A 46 6.15 -13.85 -3.70
C CYS A 46 4.85 -14.56 -4.11
N SER A 47 4.95 -15.83 -4.47
CA SER A 47 3.78 -16.66 -4.79
C SER A 47 2.88 -16.85 -3.55
N THR A 48 3.46 -17.07 -2.36
CA THR A 48 2.70 -17.15 -1.10
C THR A 48 2.00 -15.83 -0.77
N ALA A 49 2.66 -14.71 -1.02
CA ALA A 49 2.15 -13.38 -0.72
C ALA A 49 1.11 -12.86 -1.73
N GLY A 50 0.95 -13.52 -2.89
CA GLY A 50 0.12 -13.02 -3.99
C GLY A 50 0.66 -11.73 -4.62
N GLY A 51 1.98 -11.54 -4.59
CA GLY A 51 2.66 -10.37 -5.15
C GLY A 51 3.04 -10.54 -6.63
N ASN A 52 3.60 -9.49 -7.21
CA ASN A 52 4.06 -9.47 -8.60
C ASN A 52 5.56 -9.77 -8.68
N TYR A 53 5.93 -10.95 -9.17
CA TYR A 53 7.34 -11.33 -9.32
C TYR A 53 7.92 -10.86 -10.65
N ASP A 54 9.02 -10.11 -10.64
CA ASP A 54 9.67 -9.55 -11.84
C ASP A 54 10.84 -10.41 -12.37
N GLY A 55 11.14 -11.55 -11.73
CA GLY A 55 12.31 -12.38 -12.02
C GLY A 55 13.44 -12.26 -10.99
N SER A 56 13.37 -11.30 -10.08
CA SER A 56 14.36 -11.11 -9.01
C SER A 56 13.72 -10.73 -7.67
N SER A 57 12.66 -9.93 -7.73
CA SER A 57 12.02 -9.23 -6.63
C SER A 57 10.51 -9.42 -6.69
N CYS A 58 9.85 -9.19 -5.56
CA CYS A 58 8.41 -9.25 -5.41
C CYS A 58 7.85 -7.85 -5.18
N GLY A 59 6.97 -7.38 -6.05
CA GLY A 59 6.21 -6.14 -5.88
C GLY A 59 5.00 -6.38 -4.99
N LEU A 60 4.91 -5.62 -3.90
CA LEU A 60 3.93 -5.75 -2.82
C LEU A 60 3.15 -4.44 -2.69
N ASP A 61 1.94 -4.43 -3.25
CA ASP A 61 1.02 -3.27 -3.36
C ASP A 61 0.21 -2.99 -2.09
N HIS A 62 0.17 -3.93 -1.14
CA HIS A 62 -0.57 -3.81 0.11
C HIS A 62 0.21 -4.37 1.30
N ILE A 63 -0.02 -3.79 2.48
CA ILE A 63 0.64 -4.21 3.74
C ILE A 63 0.40 -5.70 4.08
N GLY A 64 -0.76 -6.25 3.70
CA GLY A 64 -1.06 -7.67 3.88
C GLY A 64 -0.12 -8.57 3.08
N LYS A 65 0.13 -8.24 1.81
CA LYS A 65 1.09 -8.96 0.96
C LYS A 65 2.52 -8.76 1.47
N TYR A 66 2.85 -7.56 1.92
CA TYR A 66 4.14 -7.26 2.57
C TYR A 66 4.42 -8.20 3.74
N ASN A 67 3.49 -8.28 4.70
CA ASN A 67 3.65 -9.15 5.88
C ASN A 67 3.71 -10.63 5.50
N ALA A 68 2.89 -11.09 4.55
CA ALA A 68 2.92 -12.47 4.06
C ALA A 68 4.27 -12.82 3.42
N PHE A 69 4.84 -11.90 2.63
CA PHE A 69 6.16 -12.08 2.02
C PHE A 69 7.26 -12.21 3.09
N LEU A 70 7.29 -11.29 4.06
CA LEU A 70 8.28 -11.30 5.15
C LEU A 70 8.22 -12.60 5.96
N MET A 71 7.01 -13.03 6.36
CA MET A 71 6.81 -14.30 7.06
C MET A 71 7.29 -15.49 6.21
N SER A 72 7.04 -15.46 4.89
CA SER A 72 7.48 -16.53 4.00
C SER A 72 9.00 -16.54 3.78
N CYS A 73 9.70 -15.40 3.75
CA CYS A 73 11.17 -15.39 3.72
C CYS A 73 11.75 -15.93 5.05
N SER A 74 11.17 -15.51 6.18
CA SER A 74 11.62 -15.93 7.51
C SER A 74 11.46 -17.43 7.73
N GLN A 75 10.32 -18.02 7.36
CA GLN A 75 10.10 -19.48 7.41
C GLN A 75 11.06 -20.29 6.52
N GLN A 76 11.64 -19.64 5.51
CA GLN A 76 12.68 -20.23 4.68
C GLN A 76 14.08 -20.04 5.29
N ASN A 77 14.23 -19.56 6.53
CA ASN A 77 15.52 -19.19 7.15
C ASN A 77 16.31 -18.19 6.31
N SER A 78 15.62 -17.20 5.72
CA SER A 78 16.21 -16.17 4.89
C SER A 78 15.93 -14.78 5.45
N SER A 79 16.93 -13.89 5.37
CA SER A 79 16.72 -12.46 5.57
C SER A 79 16.01 -11.86 4.36
N TYR A 80 15.48 -10.66 4.51
CA TYR A 80 14.79 -9.94 3.44
C TYR A 80 15.37 -8.55 3.25
N LYS A 81 15.28 -8.04 2.02
CA LYS A 81 15.60 -6.67 1.65
C LYS A 81 14.42 -6.09 0.89
N CYS A 82 14.02 -4.87 1.23
CA CYS A 82 12.91 -4.18 0.59
C CYS A 82 13.30 -2.75 0.23
N TRP A 83 12.76 -2.23 -0.87
CA TRP A 83 12.92 -0.85 -1.33
C TRP A 83 11.63 -0.36 -2.02
N HIS A 84 11.59 0.93 -2.35
CA HIS A 84 10.51 1.57 -3.11
C HIS A 84 11.01 1.94 -4.51
#